data_AF-A0A7H0GXV8-F1
#
_entry.id   AF-A0A7H0GXV8-F1
#
_cell.length_a   1.000
_cell.length_b   1.000
_cell.length_c   1.000
_cell.angle_alpha   90.00
_cell.angle_beta   90.00
_cell.angle_gamma   90.00
#
_symmetry.space_group_name_H-M   'P 1'
#
loop_
_entity.id
_entity.type
_entity.pdbx_description
1 polymer ?
#
loop_
_entity_poly.entity_id
_entity_poly.type
_entity_poly.pdbx_seq_one_letter_code
_entity_poly.pdbx_strand_id
1 'polypeptide(L)'
;MAKLFLFGIGGTGSRVIRSLTMLLAAGVQLPNCDRVVPIIIDPDAHNGDMNRTVNMLKSYQQIYSRLGQREDGFFHTNISTLSSISADTNGGVKDTFVFDFGGINQSFRQYLSYDQLSIDSKGLVELLFTQDNLESPLTIGFRGSPNVGSVVLNKVVDSPEIRFFADNFQAGDRVFFVSSIFGGTGAAGFPLLLKNLKDPNTRLSNARYLRDALTGAVTVMPYFALQSEDNSIIDSNSFLTKTKAALSYYEHNLQGLDALYYLADTPDTPYENQPGGTAQRNKAHLIELLAALSIVDFMQYPDAELRNGGPHFHEYGLGVDTQELNFSHLPDESRELIAKQLTQFLYFTRYHKQHLPTDKAPYHDNLNLDYAMRNEPIFKELNNFLHSPEFGVDEWLRELSQNRRAFRPFDLTTDDFNAMIAGKPVEKKWNDFFNKGLSQNYFLNQLNDAAKSIQEPDNFKKLLALFDRVTDKAFEEKVKVV
;
A
#
# COMPACT_ATOMS: atom_id res chain seq x y z
N MET A 1 10.71 -0.15 -20.51
CA MET A 1 10.05 0.48 -19.36
C MET A 1 10.02 -0.53 -18.23
N ALA A 2 10.68 -0.21 -17.12
CA ALA A 2 10.81 -1.08 -15.96
C ALA A 2 9.52 -1.05 -15.14
N LYS A 3 8.99 -2.22 -14.80
CA LYS A 3 7.78 -2.39 -13.99
C LYS A 3 8.14 -2.95 -12.62
N LEU A 4 7.44 -2.50 -11.60
CA LEU A 4 7.42 -3.15 -10.30
C LEU A 4 6.16 -4.01 -10.18
N PHE A 5 6.33 -5.33 -10.14
CA PHE A 5 5.24 -6.24 -9.79
C PHE A 5 5.19 -6.43 -8.28
N LEU A 6 4.14 -5.88 -7.66
CA LEU A 6 3.99 -5.80 -6.22
C LEU A 6 2.93 -6.79 -5.73
N PHE A 7 3.38 -7.90 -5.13
CA PHE A 7 2.49 -8.93 -4.61
C PHE A 7 2.10 -8.64 -3.16
N GLY A 8 0.87 -8.19 -2.95
CA GLY A 8 0.30 -7.97 -1.62
C GLY A 8 -0.49 -9.19 -1.15
N ILE A 9 0.04 -9.94 -0.19
CA ILE A 9 -0.51 -11.24 0.21
C ILE A 9 -1.30 -11.11 1.53
N GLY A 10 -2.60 -11.40 1.44
CA GLY A 10 -3.58 -11.27 2.53
C GLY A 10 -3.88 -9.82 2.94
N GLY A 11 -4.65 -9.67 4.03
CA GLY A 11 -5.07 -8.35 4.53
C GLY A 11 -3.92 -7.40 4.84
N THR A 12 -2.81 -7.87 5.42
CA THR A 12 -1.62 -7.02 5.66
C THR A 12 -1.02 -6.52 4.35
N GLY A 13 -0.91 -7.39 3.33
CA GLY A 13 -0.44 -6.98 2.00
C GLY A 13 -1.30 -5.87 1.41
N SER A 14 -2.63 -5.99 1.50
CA SER A 14 -3.57 -4.95 1.07
C SER A 14 -3.36 -3.63 1.80
N ARG A 15 -3.23 -3.65 3.14
CA ARG A 15 -3.07 -2.43 3.94
C ARG A 15 -1.73 -1.72 3.73
N VAL A 16 -0.66 -2.46 3.43
CA VAL A 16 0.63 -1.87 3.03
C VAL A 16 0.55 -1.24 1.64
N ILE A 17 -0.08 -1.92 0.66
CA ILE A 17 -0.34 -1.32 -0.66
C ILE A 17 -1.17 -0.04 -0.52
N ARG A 18 -2.14 -0.02 0.42
CA ARG A 18 -2.89 1.19 0.71
C ARG A 18 -1.98 2.34 1.16
N SER A 19 -1.06 2.08 2.09
CA SER A 19 -0.11 3.10 2.55
C SER A 19 0.86 3.52 1.44
N LEU A 20 1.33 2.60 0.60
CA LEU A 20 2.16 2.93 -0.57
C LEU A 20 1.42 3.86 -1.54
N THR A 21 0.17 3.55 -1.90
CA THR A 21 -0.61 4.40 -2.81
C THR A 21 -0.82 5.80 -2.26
N MET A 22 -0.95 5.96 -0.93
CA MET A 22 -1.00 7.28 -0.29
C MET A 22 0.32 8.05 -0.45
N LEU A 23 1.46 7.37 -0.27
CA LEU A 23 2.78 7.96 -0.52
C LEU A 23 2.95 8.37 -1.99
N LEU A 24 2.54 7.52 -2.93
CA LEU A 24 2.60 7.81 -4.37
C LEU A 24 1.64 8.93 -4.79
N ALA A 25 0.48 9.04 -4.13
CA ALA A 25 -0.45 10.15 -4.35
C ALA A 25 0.15 11.47 -3.85
N ALA A 26 0.84 11.44 -2.71
CA ALA A 26 1.55 12.60 -2.15
C ALA A 26 2.79 13.02 -2.96
N GLY A 27 3.25 12.20 -3.90
CA GLY A 27 4.38 12.52 -4.77
C GLY A 27 5.71 11.90 -4.36
N VAL A 28 5.71 10.89 -3.46
CA VAL A 28 6.92 10.12 -3.16
C VAL A 28 7.40 9.44 -4.45
N GLN A 29 8.71 9.52 -4.72
CA GLN A 29 9.30 8.97 -5.94
C GLN A 29 9.61 7.48 -5.77
N LEU A 30 9.36 6.71 -6.83
CA LEU A 30 9.83 5.35 -7.01
C LEU A 30 10.84 5.32 -8.16
N PRO A 31 12.15 5.49 -7.91
CA PRO A 31 13.15 5.35 -8.95
C PRO A 31 13.16 3.93 -9.52
N ASN A 32 13.77 3.76 -10.70
CA ASN A 32 13.83 2.46 -11.39
C ASN A 32 12.45 1.85 -11.68
N CYS A 33 11.38 2.67 -11.73
CA CYS A 33 10.01 2.23 -11.92
C CYS A 33 9.24 3.20 -12.82
N ASP A 34 8.81 2.73 -13.99
CA ASP A 34 7.88 3.48 -14.85
C ASP A 34 6.42 3.20 -14.48
N ARG A 35 6.16 2.03 -13.87
CA ARG A 35 4.81 1.54 -13.58
C ARG A 35 4.82 0.51 -12.45
N VAL A 36 3.92 0.71 -11.49
CA VAL A 36 3.63 -0.25 -10.43
C VAL A 36 2.42 -1.10 -10.85
N VAL A 37 2.54 -2.41 -10.67
CA VAL A 37 1.50 -3.40 -10.97
C VAL A 37 1.17 -4.16 -9.68
N PRO A 38 0.23 -3.67 -8.85
CA PRO A 38 -0.20 -4.36 -7.65
C PRO A 38 -1.00 -5.62 -8.00
N ILE A 39 -0.65 -6.73 -7.36
CA ILE A 39 -1.34 -8.02 -7.46
C ILE A 39 -1.70 -8.44 -6.03
N ILE A 40 -2.95 -8.20 -5.64
CA ILE A 40 -3.46 -8.52 -4.30
C ILE A 40 -3.94 -9.96 -4.26
N ILE A 41 -3.34 -10.77 -3.40
CA ILE A 41 -3.65 -12.20 -3.22
C ILE A 41 -4.33 -12.37 -1.87
N ASP A 42 -5.65 -12.27 -1.86
CA ASP A 42 -6.49 -12.54 -0.68
C ASP A 42 -7.65 -13.47 -1.06
N PRO A 43 -7.75 -14.68 -0.48
CA PRO A 43 -8.87 -15.59 -0.76
C PRO A 43 -10.22 -15.04 -0.29
N ASP A 44 -10.22 -14.09 0.66
CA ASP A 44 -11.44 -13.47 1.17
C ASP A 44 -11.88 -12.29 0.31
N ALA A 45 -12.73 -12.59 -0.67
CA ALA A 45 -13.29 -11.58 -1.58
C ALA A 45 -14.15 -10.52 -0.86
N HIS A 46 -14.62 -10.80 0.36
CA HIS A 46 -15.45 -9.88 1.14
C HIS A 46 -14.64 -9.04 2.11
N ASN A 47 -13.32 -9.26 2.21
CA ASN A 47 -12.44 -8.56 3.13
C ASN A 47 -12.57 -7.02 2.99
N GLY A 48 -12.95 -6.35 4.08
CA GLY A 48 -13.15 -4.91 4.10
C GLY A 48 -11.88 -4.12 3.78
N ASP A 49 -10.74 -4.49 4.37
CA ASP A 49 -9.43 -3.85 4.11
C ASP A 49 -9.00 -3.97 2.64
N MET A 50 -9.18 -5.15 2.05
CA MET A 50 -8.91 -5.39 0.63
C MET A 50 -9.80 -4.49 -0.24
N ASN A 51 -11.11 -4.48 0.01
CA ASN A 51 -12.07 -3.70 -0.77
C ASN A 51 -11.78 -2.19 -0.71
N ARG A 52 -11.43 -1.66 0.47
CA ARG A 52 -10.99 -0.26 0.64
C ARG A 52 -9.74 0.04 -0.20
N THR A 53 -8.77 -0.87 -0.19
CA THR A 53 -7.52 -0.75 -0.97
C THR A 53 -7.80 -0.74 -2.47
N VAL A 54 -8.62 -1.66 -2.96
CA VAL A 54 -8.99 -1.75 -4.38
C VAL A 54 -9.74 -0.51 -4.86
N ASN A 55 -10.69 0.00 -4.06
CA ASN A 55 -11.43 1.21 -4.41
C ASN A 55 -10.50 2.43 -4.51
N MET A 56 -9.55 2.55 -3.59
CA MET A 56 -8.55 3.62 -3.63
C MET A 56 -7.61 3.49 -4.84
N LEU A 57 -7.17 2.29 -5.20
CA LEU A 57 -6.34 2.06 -6.39
C LEU A 57 -7.08 2.43 -7.67
N LYS A 58 -8.37 2.10 -7.78
CA LYS A 58 -9.22 2.52 -8.92
C LYS A 58 -9.36 4.04 -8.99
N SER A 59 -9.59 4.69 -7.85
CA SER A 59 -9.66 6.15 -7.73
C SER A 59 -8.35 6.80 -8.20
N TYR A 60 -7.20 6.29 -7.70
CA TYR A 60 -5.87 6.72 -8.14
C TYR A 60 -5.69 6.56 -9.65
N GLN A 61 -6.03 5.40 -10.21
CA GLN A 61 -5.86 5.10 -11.64
C GLN A 61 -6.67 6.07 -12.52
N GLN A 62 -7.89 6.45 -12.10
CA GLN A 62 -8.70 7.44 -12.81
C GLN A 62 -8.07 8.83 -12.77
N ILE A 63 -7.58 9.26 -11.60
CA ILE A 63 -6.87 10.53 -11.44
C ILE A 63 -5.61 10.55 -12.31
N TYR A 64 -4.76 9.54 -12.22
CA TYR A 64 -3.56 9.39 -13.05
C TYR A 64 -3.90 9.41 -14.54
N SER A 65 -4.93 8.67 -14.97
CA SER A 65 -5.35 8.61 -16.37
C SER A 65 -5.78 9.97 -16.91
N ARG A 66 -6.40 10.82 -16.06
CA ARG A 66 -6.72 12.19 -16.44
C ARG A 66 -5.46 13.06 -16.55
N LEU A 67 -4.56 12.96 -15.58
CA LEU A 67 -3.32 13.76 -15.54
C LEU A 67 -2.38 13.42 -16.68
N GLY A 68 -2.22 12.14 -16.99
CA GLY A 68 -1.21 11.62 -17.90
C GLY A 68 0.16 11.50 -17.23
N GLN A 69 1.16 11.11 -18.01
CA GLN A 69 2.54 10.95 -17.52
C GLN A 69 3.14 12.29 -17.11
N ARG A 70 3.81 12.30 -15.94
CA ARG A 70 4.48 13.46 -15.34
C ARG A 70 5.78 13.00 -14.69
N GLU A 71 6.74 13.91 -14.55
CA GLU A 71 8.02 13.60 -13.88
C GLU A 71 7.91 13.65 -12.35
N ASP A 72 7.03 14.51 -11.82
CA ASP A 72 6.86 14.75 -10.39
C ASP A 72 5.46 15.28 -10.04
N GLY A 73 5.26 15.53 -8.74
CA GLY A 73 4.04 16.09 -8.16
C GLY A 73 3.02 15.03 -7.74
N PHE A 74 1.82 15.46 -7.38
CA PHE A 74 0.78 14.55 -6.94
C PHE A 74 0.37 13.58 -8.04
N PHE A 75 0.17 12.31 -7.65
CA PHE A 75 -0.29 11.23 -8.53
C PHE A 75 0.58 11.05 -9.79
N HIS A 76 1.91 11.21 -9.70
CA HIS A 76 2.81 11.12 -10.86
C HIS A 76 3.18 9.68 -11.26
N THR A 77 3.03 8.71 -10.36
CA THR A 77 3.42 7.31 -10.61
C THR A 77 2.31 6.54 -11.30
N ASN A 78 2.62 5.81 -12.38
CA ASN A 78 1.62 4.99 -13.04
C ASN A 78 1.30 3.72 -12.22
N ILE A 79 0.05 3.57 -11.78
CA ILE A 79 -0.46 2.33 -11.18
C ILE A 79 -1.43 1.68 -12.16
N SER A 80 -1.17 0.43 -12.52
CA SER A 80 -1.97 -0.32 -13.50
C SER A 80 -2.35 -1.69 -12.96
N THR A 81 -3.51 -2.19 -13.38
CA THR A 81 -3.91 -3.59 -13.18
C THR A 81 -3.04 -4.51 -14.03
N LEU A 82 -3.05 -5.80 -13.71
CA LEU A 82 -2.31 -6.79 -14.50
C LEU A 82 -2.77 -6.80 -15.96
N SER A 83 -4.08 -6.79 -16.24
CA SER A 83 -4.61 -6.84 -17.61
C SER A 83 -4.37 -5.56 -18.42
N SER A 84 -4.05 -4.42 -17.79
CA SER A 84 -3.83 -3.15 -18.51
C SER A 84 -2.37 -2.92 -18.92
N ILE A 85 -1.45 -3.81 -18.55
CA ILE A 85 -0.03 -3.69 -18.97
C ILE A 85 0.22 -4.10 -20.42
N SER A 86 -0.68 -4.90 -21.00
CA SER A 86 -0.64 -5.37 -22.37
C SER A 86 -2.07 -5.66 -22.82
N ALA A 87 -2.38 -5.52 -24.10
CA ALA A 87 -3.71 -5.85 -24.60
C ALA A 87 -3.97 -7.35 -24.38
N ASP A 88 -4.77 -7.69 -23.37
CA ASP A 88 -5.26 -9.06 -23.19
C ASP A 88 -6.25 -9.37 -24.31
N THR A 89 -5.71 -9.77 -25.47
CA THR A 89 -6.51 -10.08 -26.67
C THR A 89 -7.42 -11.28 -26.49
N ASN A 90 -7.21 -12.07 -25.43
CA ASN A 90 -7.93 -13.31 -25.18
C ASN A 90 -8.95 -13.18 -24.03
N GLY A 91 -8.97 -12.06 -23.30
CA GLY A 91 -9.87 -11.82 -22.17
C GLY A 91 -9.68 -12.83 -21.02
N GLY A 92 -8.48 -13.38 -20.89
CA GLY A 92 -8.16 -14.41 -19.91
C GLY A 92 -7.92 -13.87 -18.49
N VAL A 93 -7.61 -12.58 -18.34
CA VAL A 93 -7.33 -11.92 -17.05
C VAL A 93 -8.27 -10.74 -16.84
N LYS A 94 -8.93 -10.72 -15.69
CA LYS A 94 -9.86 -9.64 -15.32
C LYS A 94 -9.11 -8.33 -15.08
N ASP A 95 -9.75 -7.21 -15.45
CA ASP A 95 -9.28 -5.87 -15.10
C ASP A 95 -9.56 -5.53 -13.64
N THR A 96 -8.70 -6.08 -12.78
CA THR A 96 -8.78 -5.94 -11.33
C THR A 96 -7.38 -6.01 -10.71
N PHE A 97 -7.24 -5.45 -9.52
CA PHE A 97 -6.03 -5.58 -8.70
C PHE A 97 -6.03 -6.87 -7.87
N VAL A 98 -7.18 -7.55 -7.75
CA VAL A 98 -7.33 -8.76 -6.92
C VAL A 98 -7.15 -9.99 -7.79
N PHE A 99 -6.26 -10.87 -7.34
CA PHE A 99 -6.04 -12.17 -7.93
C PHE A 99 -7.33 -13.00 -7.92
N ASP A 100 -7.73 -13.54 -9.08
CA ASP A 100 -8.89 -14.41 -9.17
C ASP A 100 -8.51 -15.86 -8.84
N PHE A 101 -9.07 -16.39 -7.77
CA PHE A 101 -8.88 -17.79 -7.39
C PHE A 101 -9.75 -18.76 -8.22
N GLY A 102 -10.49 -18.28 -9.23
CA GLY A 102 -11.37 -19.11 -10.05
C GLY A 102 -12.62 -19.56 -9.31
N GLY A 103 -13.06 -18.78 -8.32
CA GLY A 103 -14.28 -19.05 -7.57
C GLY A 103 -14.20 -20.31 -6.68
N ILE A 104 -13.12 -20.48 -5.90
CA ILE A 104 -13.03 -21.52 -4.87
C ILE A 104 -14.10 -21.27 -3.79
N ASN A 105 -15.33 -21.67 -4.06
CA ASN A 105 -16.49 -21.56 -3.18
C ASN A 105 -16.85 -22.93 -2.59
N GLN A 106 -15.85 -23.57 -2.00
CA GLN A 106 -15.96 -24.92 -1.44
C GLN A 106 -15.17 -25.02 -0.13
N SER A 107 -15.46 -26.03 0.68
CA SER A 107 -14.66 -26.34 1.86
C SER A 107 -13.31 -26.92 1.47
N PHE A 108 -12.34 -26.90 2.39
CA PHE A 108 -11.04 -27.52 2.13
C PHE A 108 -11.15 -29.03 1.88
N ARG A 109 -12.07 -29.72 2.57
CA ARG A 109 -12.42 -31.13 2.35
C ARG A 109 -12.83 -31.40 0.91
N GLN A 110 -13.72 -30.56 0.38
CA GLN A 110 -14.19 -30.65 -1.01
C GLN A 110 -13.06 -30.34 -1.99
N TYR A 111 -12.24 -29.32 -1.71
CA TYR A 111 -11.07 -28.97 -2.52
C TYR A 111 -10.06 -30.12 -2.66
N LEU A 112 -9.84 -30.87 -1.59
CA LEU A 112 -8.99 -32.06 -1.59
C LEU A 112 -9.65 -33.28 -2.26
N SER A 113 -10.93 -33.20 -2.62
CA SER A 113 -11.75 -34.36 -3.00
C SER A 113 -11.65 -35.47 -1.95
N TYR A 114 -11.63 -35.08 -0.66
CA TYR A 114 -11.30 -35.97 0.46
C TYR A 114 -12.15 -37.25 0.45
N ASP A 115 -13.45 -37.15 0.14
CA ASP A 115 -14.34 -38.32 0.18
C ASP A 115 -13.98 -39.39 -0.88
N GLN A 116 -13.27 -39.00 -1.94
CA GLN A 116 -12.78 -39.88 -3.01
C GLN A 116 -11.39 -40.45 -2.73
N LEU A 117 -10.73 -40.00 -1.66
CA LEU A 117 -9.41 -40.50 -1.28
C LEU A 117 -9.48 -41.95 -0.77
N SER A 118 -8.38 -42.69 -0.97
CA SER A 118 -8.17 -44.00 -0.33
C SER A 118 -8.18 -43.89 1.19
N ILE A 119 -8.43 -45.00 1.90
CA ILE A 119 -8.41 -45.02 3.37
C ILE A 119 -7.06 -44.53 3.91
N ASP A 120 -5.95 -44.95 3.31
CA ASP A 120 -4.61 -44.55 3.74
C ASP A 120 -4.37 -43.05 3.52
N SER A 121 -4.81 -42.52 2.37
CA SER A 121 -4.73 -41.08 2.07
C SER A 121 -5.62 -40.25 3.01
N LYS A 122 -6.80 -40.76 3.38
CA LYS A 122 -7.68 -40.13 4.37
C LYS A 122 -7.00 -40.05 5.74
N GLY A 123 -6.38 -41.14 6.19
CA GLY A 123 -5.63 -41.17 7.45
C GLY A 123 -4.48 -40.16 7.48
N LEU A 124 -3.76 -39.97 6.36
CA LEU A 124 -2.72 -38.95 6.25
C LEU A 124 -3.29 -37.52 6.32
N VAL A 125 -4.42 -37.25 5.65
CA VAL A 125 -5.07 -35.93 5.69
C VAL A 125 -5.55 -35.61 7.10
N GLU A 126 -6.15 -36.56 7.80
CA GLU A 126 -6.62 -36.39 9.19
C GLU A 126 -5.48 -36.22 10.19
N LEU A 127 -4.27 -36.70 9.87
CA LEU A 127 -3.07 -36.46 10.68
C LEU A 127 -2.52 -35.05 10.49
N LEU A 128 -2.68 -34.45 9.31
CA LEU A 128 -2.10 -33.15 8.94
C LEU A 128 -3.06 -31.96 9.15
N PHE A 129 -4.36 -32.21 9.16
CA PHE A 129 -5.39 -31.18 9.19
C PHE A 129 -6.46 -31.51 10.22
N THR A 130 -6.86 -30.50 10.99
CA THR A 130 -7.98 -30.64 11.93
C THR A 130 -9.31 -30.72 11.18
N GLN A 131 -10.35 -31.21 11.86
CA GLN A 131 -11.70 -31.20 11.29
C GLN A 131 -12.14 -29.78 10.92
N ASP A 132 -11.88 -28.80 11.78
CA ASP A 132 -12.17 -27.39 11.51
C ASP A 132 -11.45 -26.87 10.26
N ASN A 133 -10.21 -27.31 10.00
CA ASN A 133 -9.51 -26.97 8.76
C ASN A 133 -10.23 -27.55 7.53
N LEU A 134 -10.66 -28.80 7.60
CA LEU A 134 -11.32 -29.50 6.51
C LEU A 134 -12.71 -28.91 6.21
N GLU A 135 -13.46 -28.54 7.24
CA GLU A 135 -14.82 -28.03 7.09
C GLU A 135 -14.88 -26.53 6.75
N SER A 136 -13.84 -25.76 7.08
CA SER A 136 -13.80 -24.33 6.80
C SER A 136 -13.92 -24.03 5.29
N PRO A 137 -14.80 -23.09 4.89
CA PRO A 137 -14.82 -22.55 3.53
C PRO A 137 -13.47 -21.92 3.17
N LEU A 138 -13.01 -22.09 1.93
CA LEU A 138 -11.79 -21.44 1.47
C LEU A 138 -11.98 -19.96 1.10
N THR A 139 -13.23 -19.49 1.04
CA THR A 139 -13.65 -18.11 0.69
C THR A 139 -13.44 -17.07 1.78
N ILE A 140 -12.99 -17.47 2.96
CA ILE A 140 -12.80 -16.60 4.13
C ILE A 140 -11.33 -16.57 4.58
N GLY A 141 -10.43 -16.91 3.65
CA GLY A 141 -9.00 -17.04 3.90
C GLY A 141 -8.64 -18.28 4.74
N PHE A 142 -7.34 -18.50 4.94
CA PHE A 142 -6.86 -19.67 5.69
C PHE A 142 -6.90 -19.49 7.21
N ARG A 143 -7.55 -18.44 7.74
CA ARG A 143 -7.80 -18.21 9.18
C ARG A 143 -6.58 -18.42 10.12
N GLY A 144 -5.38 -18.10 9.64
CA GLY A 144 -4.17 -18.31 10.43
C GLY A 144 -3.60 -19.73 10.42
N SER A 145 -3.98 -20.57 9.43
CA SER A 145 -3.49 -21.93 9.20
C SER A 145 -2.60 -22.00 7.93
N PRO A 146 -1.28 -21.80 8.06
CA PRO A 146 -0.37 -21.84 6.92
C PRO A 146 -0.32 -23.19 6.20
N ASN A 147 -0.55 -24.30 6.90
CA ASN A 147 -0.63 -25.65 6.32
C ASN A 147 -1.73 -25.74 5.25
N VAL A 148 -2.93 -25.20 5.51
CA VAL A 148 -4.02 -25.16 4.50
C VAL A 148 -3.61 -24.27 3.34
N GLY A 149 -3.06 -23.08 3.63
CA GLY A 149 -2.61 -22.14 2.62
C GLY A 149 -1.57 -22.72 1.67
N SER A 150 -0.64 -23.53 2.18
CA SER A 150 0.41 -24.16 1.37
C SER A 150 -0.13 -25.08 0.27
N VAL A 151 -1.28 -25.73 0.52
CA VAL A 151 -1.91 -26.62 -0.46
C VAL A 151 -2.69 -25.81 -1.51
N VAL A 152 -3.50 -24.85 -1.05
CA VAL A 152 -4.39 -24.08 -1.94
C VAL A 152 -3.60 -23.14 -2.84
N LEU A 153 -2.61 -22.43 -2.28
CA LEU A 153 -1.77 -21.50 -3.03
C LEU A 153 -0.81 -22.22 -3.99
N ASN A 154 -0.57 -23.51 -3.84
CA ASN A 154 0.27 -24.23 -4.79
C ASN A 154 -0.42 -24.43 -6.15
N LYS A 155 -1.75 -24.37 -6.21
CA LYS A 155 -2.47 -24.37 -7.50
C LYS A 155 -2.57 -22.99 -8.13
N VAL A 156 -2.37 -21.92 -7.35
CA VAL A 156 -2.41 -20.53 -7.84
C VAL A 156 -1.33 -20.27 -8.90
N VAL A 157 -0.21 -20.99 -8.85
CA VAL A 157 0.89 -20.80 -9.82
C VAL A 157 0.54 -21.28 -11.24
N ASP A 158 -0.50 -22.11 -11.37
CA ASP A 158 -1.04 -22.56 -12.66
C ASP A 158 -2.17 -21.66 -13.19
N SER A 159 -2.45 -20.53 -12.53
CA SER A 159 -3.52 -19.63 -12.92
C SER A 159 -3.24 -18.86 -14.22
N PRO A 160 -4.30 -18.44 -14.94
CA PRO A 160 -4.17 -17.49 -16.04
C PRO A 160 -3.44 -16.21 -15.66
N GLU A 161 -3.67 -15.70 -14.45
CA GLU A 161 -3.05 -14.48 -13.92
C GLU A 161 -1.53 -14.63 -13.78
N ILE A 162 -1.03 -15.71 -13.16
CA ILE A 162 0.42 -15.94 -13.03
C ILE A 162 1.06 -16.17 -14.40
N ARG A 163 0.38 -16.87 -15.33
CA ARG A 163 0.87 -17.03 -16.70
C ARG A 163 0.95 -15.69 -17.43
N PHE A 164 -0.09 -14.86 -17.34
CA PHE A 164 -0.11 -13.54 -17.96
C PHE A 164 0.96 -12.62 -17.36
N PHE A 165 1.15 -12.65 -16.04
CA PHE A 165 2.26 -11.99 -15.37
C PHE A 165 3.61 -12.42 -15.98
N ALA A 166 3.85 -13.73 -16.09
CA ALA A 166 5.08 -14.26 -16.64
C ALA A 166 5.29 -13.89 -18.12
N ASP A 167 4.23 -13.97 -18.94
CA ASP A 167 4.24 -13.63 -20.36
C ASP A 167 4.63 -12.16 -20.60
N ASN A 168 4.24 -11.27 -19.68
CA ASN A 168 4.49 -9.83 -19.76
C ASN A 168 5.69 -9.37 -18.91
N PHE A 169 6.41 -10.30 -18.27
CA PHE A 169 7.60 -10.00 -17.50
C PHE A 169 8.82 -9.82 -18.43
N GLN A 170 9.56 -8.73 -18.24
CA GLN A 170 10.69 -8.36 -19.09
C GLN A 170 11.97 -8.13 -18.27
N ALA A 171 13.11 -8.13 -18.96
CA ALA A 171 14.38 -7.72 -18.34
C ALA A 171 14.28 -6.27 -17.82
N GLY A 172 14.74 -6.06 -16.58
CA GLY A 172 14.66 -4.77 -15.88
C GLY A 172 13.41 -4.60 -15.02
N ASP A 173 12.42 -5.48 -15.15
CA ASP A 173 11.30 -5.51 -14.20
C ASP A 173 11.77 -6.06 -12.84
N ARG A 174 11.18 -5.54 -11.77
CA ARG A 174 11.44 -5.97 -10.38
C ARG A 174 10.20 -6.58 -9.76
N VAL A 175 10.41 -7.44 -8.77
CA VAL A 175 9.34 -8.07 -7.98
C VAL A 175 9.50 -7.66 -6.52
N PHE A 176 8.39 -7.34 -5.86
CA PHE A 176 8.40 -7.13 -4.42
C PHE A 176 7.23 -7.85 -3.75
N PHE A 177 7.50 -8.59 -2.68
CA PHE A 177 6.50 -9.30 -1.90
C PHE A 177 6.19 -8.59 -0.59
N VAL A 178 4.91 -8.47 -0.27
CA VAL A 178 4.45 -7.95 1.02
C VAL A 178 3.59 -9.01 1.69
N SER A 179 4.00 -9.45 2.87
CA SER A 179 3.27 -10.47 3.62
C SER A 179 3.40 -10.27 5.13
N SER A 180 2.42 -10.78 5.89
CA SER A 180 2.61 -11.03 7.32
C SER A 180 3.03 -12.47 7.57
N ILE A 181 3.92 -12.67 8.54
CA ILE A 181 4.45 -13.99 8.90
C ILE A 181 3.60 -14.76 9.89
N PHE A 182 2.67 -14.07 10.56
CA PHE A 182 1.79 -14.65 11.58
C PHE A 182 0.39 -14.99 11.04
N GLY A 183 0.07 -14.54 9.83
CA GLY A 183 -1.19 -14.85 9.14
C GLY A 183 -1.10 -16.13 8.31
N GLY A 184 -2.25 -16.73 7.98
CA GLY A 184 -2.30 -18.00 7.22
C GLY A 184 -1.93 -17.82 5.74
N THR A 185 -2.46 -16.78 5.08
CA THR A 185 -2.23 -16.50 3.65
C THR A 185 -0.82 -15.97 3.39
N GLY A 186 -0.38 -14.98 4.18
CA GLY A 186 0.95 -14.37 4.03
C GLY A 186 2.08 -15.38 4.23
N ALA A 187 2.06 -16.08 5.36
CA ALA A 187 3.13 -17.01 5.75
C ALA A 187 3.32 -18.18 4.78
N ALA A 188 2.23 -18.65 4.15
CA ALA A 188 2.29 -19.75 3.19
C ALA A 188 2.53 -19.24 1.75
N GLY A 189 1.92 -18.12 1.38
CA GLY A 189 1.90 -17.65 0.00
C GLY A 189 3.22 -17.08 -0.47
N PHE A 190 3.89 -16.30 0.37
CA PHE A 190 5.13 -15.63 -0.03
C PHE A 190 6.25 -16.63 -0.43
N PRO A 191 6.66 -17.59 0.43
CA PRO A 191 7.73 -18.52 0.06
C PRO A 191 7.37 -19.35 -1.17
N LEU A 192 6.10 -19.72 -1.30
CA LEU A 192 5.62 -20.55 -2.39
C LEU A 192 5.67 -19.82 -3.73
N LEU A 193 5.22 -18.56 -3.78
CA LEU A 193 5.31 -17.75 -4.99
C LEU A 193 6.77 -17.52 -5.37
N LEU A 194 7.61 -17.12 -4.41
CA LEU A 194 9.05 -16.94 -4.63
C LEU A 194 9.68 -18.21 -5.23
N LYS A 195 9.44 -19.37 -4.61
CA LYS A 195 9.95 -20.65 -5.07
C LYS A 195 9.56 -20.91 -6.52
N ASN A 196 8.30 -20.70 -6.89
CA ASN A 196 7.81 -20.96 -8.24
C ASN A 196 8.34 -19.95 -9.27
N LEU A 197 8.57 -18.70 -8.89
CA LEU A 197 9.21 -17.69 -9.75
C LEU A 197 10.69 -17.99 -10.01
N LYS A 198 11.38 -18.56 -9.01
CA LYS A 198 12.82 -18.85 -9.07
C LYS A 198 13.16 -20.28 -9.49
N ASP A 199 12.16 -21.16 -9.66
CA ASP A 199 12.35 -22.56 -10.04
C ASP A 199 13.01 -22.67 -11.44
N PRO A 200 14.20 -23.29 -11.56
CA PRO A 200 14.85 -23.53 -12.84
C PRO A 200 14.03 -24.37 -13.82
N ASN A 201 13.07 -25.16 -13.32
CA ASN A 201 12.21 -26.05 -14.10
C ASN A 201 10.80 -25.48 -14.30
N THR A 202 10.58 -24.21 -13.97
CA THR A 202 9.28 -23.56 -14.14
C THR A 202 8.82 -23.63 -15.60
N ARG A 203 7.52 -23.87 -15.79
CA ARG A 203 6.86 -23.84 -17.11
C ARG A 203 6.37 -22.45 -17.49
N LEU A 204 6.61 -21.46 -16.63
CA LEU A 204 6.26 -20.08 -16.90
C LEU A 204 7.10 -19.54 -18.06
N SER A 205 6.48 -18.76 -18.93
CA SER A 205 7.17 -18.00 -19.98
C SER A 205 8.19 -17.05 -19.36
N ASN A 206 9.19 -16.64 -20.14
CA ASN A 206 10.23 -15.72 -19.69
C ASN A 206 10.97 -16.19 -18.40
N ALA A 207 11.03 -17.51 -18.15
CA ALA A 207 11.62 -18.11 -16.95
C ALA A 207 13.02 -17.57 -16.61
N ARG A 208 13.84 -17.27 -17.63
CA ARG A 208 15.15 -16.63 -17.43
C ARG A 208 15.02 -15.26 -16.76
N TYR A 209 14.14 -14.39 -17.27
CA TYR A 209 13.94 -13.05 -16.72
C TYR A 209 13.35 -13.12 -15.31
N LEU A 210 12.40 -14.02 -15.04
CA LEU A 210 11.84 -14.24 -13.71
C LEU A 210 12.90 -14.68 -12.69
N ARG A 211 13.76 -15.63 -13.07
CA ARG A 211 14.84 -16.11 -12.21
C ARG A 211 15.87 -15.02 -11.94
N ASP A 212 16.24 -14.24 -12.96
CA ASP A 212 17.25 -13.18 -12.88
C ASP A 212 16.69 -11.84 -12.33
N ALA A 213 15.38 -11.77 -12.08
CA ALA A 213 14.68 -10.58 -11.60
C ALA A 213 15.12 -10.19 -10.19
N LEU A 214 15.37 -8.90 -9.98
CA LEU A 214 15.59 -8.36 -8.64
C LEU A 214 14.31 -8.51 -7.82
N THR A 215 14.41 -9.18 -6.67
CA THR A 215 13.28 -9.60 -5.85
C THR A 215 13.47 -9.15 -4.41
N GLY A 216 12.65 -8.19 -3.97
CA GLY A 216 12.58 -7.75 -2.59
C GLY A 216 11.39 -8.37 -1.85
N ALA A 217 11.42 -8.36 -0.53
CA ALA A 217 10.26 -8.72 0.26
C ALA A 217 10.23 -8.03 1.63
N VAL A 218 9.05 -7.68 2.13
CA VAL A 218 8.83 -7.31 3.53
C VAL A 218 7.99 -8.35 4.23
N THR A 219 8.49 -8.78 5.39
CA THR A 219 7.86 -9.76 6.25
C THR A 219 7.47 -9.08 7.56
N VAL A 220 6.17 -8.83 7.70
CA VAL A 220 5.60 -8.12 8.85
C VAL A 220 5.29 -9.12 9.97
N MET A 221 5.96 -8.95 11.10
CA MET A 221 5.73 -9.66 12.36
C MET A 221 4.49 -9.10 13.09
N PRO A 222 3.95 -9.80 14.10
CA PRO A 222 2.78 -9.32 14.84
C PRO A 222 2.99 -7.89 15.36
N TYR A 223 2.04 -7.00 15.06
CA TYR A 223 2.05 -5.60 15.52
C TYR A 223 0.71 -5.19 16.15
N PHE A 224 -0.25 -6.12 16.22
CA PHE A 224 -1.55 -5.93 16.84
C PHE A 224 -2.00 -7.23 17.52
N ALA A 225 -2.90 -7.09 18.48
CA ALA A 225 -3.59 -8.20 19.11
C ALA A 225 -5.03 -8.28 18.61
N LEU A 226 -5.72 -9.38 18.90
CA LEU A 226 -7.17 -9.52 18.70
C LEU A 226 -7.84 -9.76 20.04
N GLN A 227 -9.06 -9.28 20.20
CA GLN A 227 -9.87 -9.60 21.38
C GLN A 227 -10.09 -11.12 21.46
N SER A 228 -9.83 -11.71 22.62
CA SER A 228 -10.08 -13.13 22.87
C SER A 228 -11.47 -13.30 23.46
N GLU A 229 -12.36 -13.93 22.71
CA GLU A 229 -13.67 -14.42 23.20
C GLU A 229 -13.67 -15.95 23.18
N ASP A 230 -14.52 -16.60 23.98
CA ASP A 230 -14.56 -18.06 24.17
C ASP A 230 -14.77 -18.86 22.85
N ASN A 231 -15.23 -18.21 21.78
CA ASN A 231 -15.44 -18.78 20.44
C ASN A 231 -14.59 -18.12 19.33
N SER A 232 -13.51 -17.43 19.69
CA SER A 232 -12.65 -16.75 18.71
C SER A 232 -11.92 -17.75 17.80
N ILE A 233 -12.10 -17.60 16.49
CA ILE A 233 -11.48 -18.47 15.47
C ILE A 233 -9.97 -18.16 15.34
N ILE A 234 -9.59 -16.90 15.53
CA ILE A 234 -8.19 -16.47 15.45
C ILE A 234 -7.71 -16.09 16.86
N ASP A 235 -6.76 -16.87 17.37
CA ASP A 235 -6.10 -16.57 18.65
C ASP A 235 -4.77 -15.84 18.42
N SER A 236 -4.72 -14.57 18.84
CA SER A 236 -3.52 -13.73 18.73
C SER A 236 -2.39 -14.18 19.67
N ASN A 237 -2.66 -14.95 20.73
CA ASN A 237 -1.63 -15.53 21.60
C ASN A 237 -0.75 -16.53 20.84
N SER A 238 -1.29 -17.16 19.79
CA SER A 238 -0.55 -18.08 18.93
C SER A 238 0.38 -17.39 17.92
N PHE A 239 0.25 -16.06 17.72
CA PHE A 239 0.96 -15.34 16.67
C PHE A 239 2.49 -15.42 16.81
N LEU A 240 3.02 -15.30 18.02
CA LEU A 240 4.46 -15.41 18.25
C LEU A 240 4.99 -16.83 17.96
N THR A 241 4.26 -17.86 18.37
CA THR A 241 4.63 -19.26 18.09
C THR A 241 4.59 -19.55 16.59
N LYS A 242 3.56 -19.08 15.88
CA LYS A 242 3.45 -19.19 14.42
C LYS A 242 4.59 -18.45 13.72
N THR A 243 4.93 -17.25 14.19
CA THR A 243 6.05 -16.45 13.68
C THR A 243 7.36 -17.22 13.80
N LYS A 244 7.66 -17.81 14.96
CA LYS A 244 8.88 -18.61 15.16
C LYS A 244 8.95 -19.81 14.20
N ALA A 245 7.84 -20.54 14.05
CA ALA A 245 7.77 -21.68 13.13
C ALA A 245 7.98 -21.25 11.67
N ALA A 246 7.34 -20.16 11.24
CA ALA A 246 7.48 -19.63 9.90
C ALA A 246 8.89 -19.07 9.63
N LEU A 247 9.53 -18.39 10.58
CA LEU A 247 10.92 -17.92 10.45
C LEU A 247 11.89 -19.09 10.24
N SER A 248 11.73 -20.19 11.00
CA SER A 248 12.56 -21.40 10.81
C SER A 248 12.38 -22.02 9.42
N TYR A 249 11.15 -21.96 8.87
CA TYR A 249 10.91 -22.36 7.48
C TYR A 249 11.57 -21.38 6.50
N TYR A 250 11.41 -20.07 6.71
CA TYR A 250 11.91 -19.01 5.82
C TYR A 250 13.43 -19.05 5.69
N GLU A 251 14.16 -19.31 6.78
CA GLU A 251 15.62 -19.48 6.83
C GLU A 251 16.15 -20.41 5.73
N HIS A 252 15.38 -21.46 5.39
CA HIS A 252 15.79 -22.48 4.43
C HIS A 252 15.06 -22.40 3.08
N ASN A 253 14.01 -21.58 2.95
CA ASN A 253 13.06 -21.63 1.83
C ASN A 253 12.85 -20.28 1.11
N LEU A 254 13.68 -19.26 1.38
CA LEU A 254 13.63 -17.95 0.72
C LEU A 254 14.80 -17.70 -0.25
N GLN A 255 15.34 -18.75 -0.87
CA GLN A 255 16.41 -18.61 -1.85
C GLN A 255 15.94 -17.80 -3.07
N GLY A 256 16.79 -16.86 -3.51
CA GLY A 256 16.53 -16.02 -4.69
C GLY A 256 15.98 -14.61 -4.38
N LEU A 257 15.93 -14.20 -3.11
CA LEU A 257 15.74 -12.80 -2.74
C LEU A 257 17.04 -12.00 -2.86
N ASP A 258 16.90 -10.73 -3.22
CA ASP A 258 17.99 -9.75 -3.21
C ASP A 258 17.89 -8.83 -1.99
N ALA A 259 16.68 -8.61 -1.45
CA ALA A 259 16.48 -7.86 -0.21
C ALA A 259 15.31 -8.40 0.62
N LEU A 260 15.47 -8.47 1.94
CA LEU A 260 14.44 -8.90 2.88
C LEU A 260 14.37 -7.96 4.07
N TYR A 261 13.19 -7.40 4.29
CA TYR A 261 12.89 -6.44 5.35
C TYR A 261 12.04 -7.10 6.43
N TYR A 262 12.46 -6.95 7.67
CA TYR A 262 11.73 -7.41 8.85
C TYR A 262 11.18 -6.22 9.60
N LEU A 263 9.86 -6.22 9.84
CA LEU A 263 9.19 -5.18 10.61
C LEU A 263 8.37 -5.82 11.71
N ALA A 264 8.54 -5.31 12.93
CA ALA A 264 7.84 -5.75 14.12
C ALA A 264 7.49 -4.54 14.98
N ASP A 265 6.46 -4.70 15.81
CA ASP A 265 6.16 -3.78 16.90
C ASP A 265 5.56 -4.59 18.06
N THR A 266 5.41 -3.97 19.23
CA THR A 266 4.76 -4.63 20.35
C THR A 266 3.24 -4.68 20.11
N PRO A 267 2.61 -5.86 20.07
CA PRO A 267 1.16 -5.99 19.89
C PRO A 267 0.41 -5.38 21.07
N ASP A 268 -0.27 -4.25 20.85
CA ASP A 268 -0.65 -3.38 21.97
C ASP A 268 -2.13 -3.02 22.05
N THR A 269 -2.86 -3.00 20.93
CA THR A 269 -4.31 -2.77 20.90
C THR A 269 -5.01 -3.99 20.33
N PRO A 270 -5.93 -4.62 21.08
CA PRO A 270 -6.71 -5.71 20.54
C PRO A 270 -7.78 -5.14 19.61
N TYR A 271 -7.63 -5.37 18.30
CA TYR A 271 -8.72 -5.15 17.36
C TYR A 271 -9.87 -6.10 17.69
N GLU A 272 -11.09 -5.71 17.30
CA GLU A 272 -12.23 -6.62 17.30
C GLU A 272 -11.88 -7.85 16.46
N ASN A 273 -12.21 -9.04 16.97
CA ASN A 273 -11.83 -10.30 16.34
C ASN A 273 -12.74 -10.63 15.16
N GLN A 274 -12.50 -9.95 14.04
CA GLN A 274 -13.19 -10.18 12.79
C GLN A 274 -12.32 -11.09 11.90
N PRO A 275 -12.65 -12.39 11.77
CA PRO A 275 -11.78 -13.36 11.08
C PRO A 275 -11.76 -13.21 9.56
N GLY A 276 -12.60 -12.35 9.00
CA GLY A 276 -12.80 -12.11 7.57
C GLY A 276 -14.03 -11.24 7.31
N GLY A 277 -14.30 -10.97 6.03
CA GLY A 277 -15.52 -10.32 5.55
C GLY A 277 -15.51 -8.80 5.64
N THR A 278 -16.68 -8.22 5.39
CA THR A 278 -16.84 -6.76 5.21
C THR A 278 -16.62 -5.97 6.50
N ALA A 279 -16.77 -6.62 7.65
CA ALA A 279 -16.51 -6.06 8.98
C ALA A 279 -15.02 -5.96 9.30
N GLN A 280 -14.15 -6.71 8.62
CA GLN A 280 -12.71 -6.63 8.81
C GLN A 280 -12.17 -5.32 8.20
N ARG A 281 -12.10 -4.29 9.02
CA ARG A 281 -11.71 -2.92 8.64
C ARG A 281 -10.74 -2.35 9.67
N ASN A 282 -9.49 -2.77 9.60
CA ASN A 282 -8.48 -2.35 10.55
C ASN A 282 -8.03 -0.92 10.25
N LYS A 283 -7.77 -0.16 11.31
CA LYS A 283 -7.18 1.19 11.18
C LYS A 283 -5.80 1.07 10.52
N ALA A 284 -5.47 1.99 9.61
CA ALA A 284 -4.12 2.16 9.11
C ALA A 284 -3.12 2.24 10.27
N HIS A 285 -2.01 1.50 10.18
CA HIS A 285 -1.01 1.41 11.24
C HIS A 285 0.36 1.92 10.80
N LEU A 286 1.18 2.44 11.72
CA LEU A 286 2.54 2.90 11.41
C LEU A 286 3.38 1.80 10.72
N ILE A 287 3.28 0.56 11.21
CA ILE A 287 3.99 -0.59 10.61
C ILE A 287 3.63 -0.79 9.13
N GLU A 288 2.41 -0.47 8.70
CA GLU A 288 2.01 -0.57 7.30
C GLU A 288 2.62 0.55 6.45
N LEU A 289 2.77 1.74 7.04
CA LEU A 289 3.48 2.85 6.44
C LEU A 289 4.98 2.55 6.32
N LEU A 290 5.63 2.05 7.37
CA LEU A 290 7.05 1.66 7.34
C LEU A 290 7.30 0.49 6.37
N ALA A 291 6.38 -0.47 6.28
CA ALA A 291 6.44 -1.51 5.27
C ALA A 291 6.32 -0.96 3.85
N ALA A 292 5.51 0.08 3.62
CA ALA A 292 5.48 0.75 2.33
C ALA A 292 6.81 1.46 2.02
N LEU A 293 7.49 2.02 3.02
CA LEU A 293 8.83 2.61 2.84
C LEU A 293 9.89 1.58 2.45
N SER A 294 9.80 0.34 2.89
CA SER A 294 10.71 -0.72 2.43
C SER A 294 10.64 -0.98 0.92
N ILE A 295 9.48 -0.74 0.31
CA ILE A 295 9.30 -0.83 -1.15
C ILE A 295 10.04 0.32 -1.82
N VAL A 296 9.93 1.53 -1.25
CA VAL A 296 10.63 2.73 -1.76
C VAL A 296 12.14 2.54 -1.66
N ASP A 297 12.63 2.09 -0.50
CA ASP A 297 14.05 1.77 -0.26
C ASP A 297 14.58 0.75 -1.26
N PHE A 298 13.89 -0.38 -1.43
CA PHE A 298 14.25 -1.40 -2.42
C PHE A 298 14.36 -0.85 -3.85
N MET A 299 13.45 0.04 -4.23
CA MET A 299 13.46 0.64 -5.57
C MET A 299 14.59 1.66 -5.75
N GLN A 300 15.15 2.22 -4.68
CA GLN A 300 16.28 3.15 -4.74
C GLN A 300 17.60 2.46 -5.07
N TYR A 301 17.77 1.19 -4.69
CA TYR A 301 19.00 0.48 -4.99
C TYR A 301 19.27 0.39 -6.50
N PRO A 302 20.50 0.70 -6.94
CA PRO A 302 20.99 0.29 -8.25
C PRO A 302 21.07 -1.23 -8.39
N ASP A 303 20.85 -1.75 -9.59
CA ASP A 303 20.87 -3.20 -9.86
C ASP A 303 22.18 -3.89 -9.42
N ALA A 304 23.32 -3.20 -9.57
CA ALA A 304 24.62 -3.73 -9.22
C ALA A 304 24.80 -3.93 -7.70
N GLU A 305 24.16 -3.08 -6.90
CA GLU A 305 24.25 -3.13 -5.44
C GLU A 305 23.44 -4.28 -4.85
N LEU A 306 22.20 -4.46 -5.32
CA LEU A 306 21.35 -5.59 -4.90
C LEU A 306 21.94 -6.96 -5.27
N ARG A 307 22.70 -7.04 -6.37
CA ARG A 307 23.33 -8.30 -6.82
C ARG A 307 24.62 -8.64 -6.08
N ASN A 308 25.18 -7.72 -5.30
CA ASN A 308 26.48 -7.91 -4.67
C ASN A 308 26.34 -8.49 -3.26
N GLY A 309 27.14 -9.51 -2.93
CA GLY A 309 27.31 -9.96 -1.54
C GLY A 309 26.21 -10.87 -0.96
N GLY A 310 25.18 -11.20 -1.73
CA GLY A 310 24.03 -12.01 -1.26
C GLY A 310 22.83 -11.13 -0.87
N PRO A 311 21.74 -11.72 -0.33
CA PRO A 311 20.55 -10.97 0.02
C PRO A 311 20.84 -9.92 1.10
N HIS A 312 20.36 -8.71 0.90
CA HIS A 312 20.40 -7.64 1.90
C HIS A 312 19.31 -7.87 2.95
N PHE A 313 19.65 -7.82 4.23
CA PHE A 313 18.68 -7.98 5.32
C PHE A 313 18.54 -6.67 6.07
N HIS A 314 17.30 -6.21 6.23
CA HIS A 314 17.00 -4.93 6.84
C HIS A 314 16.05 -5.09 8.02
N GLU A 315 16.29 -4.27 9.04
CA GLU A 315 15.39 -4.02 10.16
C GLU A 315 15.18 -2.51 10.27
N TYR A 316 14.08 -2.08 10.88
CA TYR A 316 13.78 -0.67 11.07
C TYR A 316 13.75 -0.30 12.54
N GLY A 317 14.57 0.67 12.93
CA GLY A 317 14.69 1.15 14.31
C GLY A 317 14.27 2.62 14.43
N LEU A 318 13.57 2.94 15.52
CA LEU A 318 13.31 4.32 15.92
C LEU A 318 14.37 4.76 16.94
N GLY A 319 14.80 6.01 16.87
CA GLY A 319 15.80 6.55 17.81
C GLY A 319 15.30 6.66 19.26
N VAL A 320 13.98 6.67 19.45
CA VAL A 320 13.31 6.73 20.76
C VAL A 320 12.10 5.79 20.74
N ASP A 321 11.90 5.07 21.84
CA ASP A 321 10.69 4.29 22.07
C ASP A 321 9.60 5.18 22.69
N THR A 322 8.63 5.59 21.88
CA THR A 322 7.48 6.39 22.28
C THR A 322 6.21 5.85 21.65
N GLN A 323 5.08 6.03 22.34
CA GLN A 323 3.76 5.64 21.84
C GLN A 323 3.27 6.58 20.74
N GLU A 324 3.58 7.87 20.85
CA GLU A 324 3.19 8.88 19.87
C GLU A 324 4.40 9.34 19.07
N LEU A 325 4.36 9.06 17.77
CA LEU A 325 5.43 9.33 16.82
C LEU A 325 5.02 10.43 15.87
N ASN A 326 5.97 11.26 15.47
CA ASN A 326 5.83 12.27 14.44
C ASN A 326 7.10 12.24 13.56
N PHE A 327 7.25 13.18 12.64
CA PHE A 327 8.42 13.21 11.75
C PHE A 327 9.76 13.25 12.49
N SER A 328 9.89 13.95 13.62
CA SER A 328 11.17 14.04 14.35
C SER A 328 11.63 12.73 14.97
N HIS A 329 10.76 11.73 15.04
CA HIS A 329 11.08 10.41 15.57
C HIS A 329 11.53 9.42 14.49
N LEU A 330 11.33 9.76 13.22
CA LEU A 330 11.81 8.96 12.10
C LEU A 330 13.31 9.23 11.87
N PRO A 331 14.11 8.21 11.49
CA PRO A 331 15.44 8.40 10.94
C PRO A 331 15.42 9.42 9.79
N ASP A 332 16.54 10.12 9.62
CA ASP A 332 16.66 11.21 8.65
C ASP A 332 16.32 10.74 7.23
N GLU A 333 16.77 9.56 6.83
CA GLU A 333 16.51 8.98 5.52
C GLU A 333 15.00 8.80 5.27
N SER A 334 14.28 8.25 6.26
CA SER A 334 12.83 8.07 6.15
C SER A 334 12.08 9.40 6.20
N ARG A 335 12.55 10.33 7.04
CA ARG A 335 11.94 11.65 7.20
C ARG A 335 12.04 12.46 5.91
N GLU A 336 13.22 12.49 5.30
CA GLU A 336 13.49 13.19 4.05
C GLU A 336 12.66 12.66 2.88
N LEU A 337 12.34 11.35 2.89
CA LEU A 337 11.54 10.72 1.83
C LEU A 337 10.06 11.12 1.85
N ILE A 338 9.49 11.43 3.01
CA ILE A 338 8.02 11.59 3.13
C ILE A 338 7.56 12.90 3.72
N ALA A 339 8.38 13.58 4.54
CA ALA A 339 7.89 14.70 5.34
C ALA A 339 7.44 15.87 4.45
N LYS A 340 8.22 16.19 3.41
CA LYS A 340 7.86 17.19 2.41
C LYS A 340 6.59 16.83 1.66
N GLN A 341 6.55 15.64 1.05
CA GLN A 341 5.47 15.17 0.19
C GLN A 341 4.14 15.09 0.97
N LEU A 342 4.16 14.49 2.16
CA LEU A 342 2.97 14.40 3.00
C LEU A 342 2.50 15.77 3.50
N THR A 343 3.42 16.71 3.78
CA THR A 343 3.06 18.07 4.20
C THR A 343 2.39 18.84 3.06
N GLN A 344 2.95 18.77 1.85
CA GLN A 344 2.37 19.36 0.64
C GLN A 344 0.97 18.80 0.38
N PHE A 345 0.85 17.47 0.45
CA PHE A 345 -0.41 16.80 0.20
C PHE A 345 -1.46 17.11 1.27
N LEU A 346 -1.06 17.26 2.55
CA LEU A 346 -1.94 17.76 3.60
C LEU A 346 -2.41 19.19 3.32
N TYR A 347 -1.52 20.11 2.97
CA TYR A 347 -1.90 21.49 2.67
C TYR A 347 -2.88 21.58 1.51
N PHE A 348 -2.65 20.80 0.45
CA PHE A 348 -3.60 20.68 -0.65
C PHE A 348 -4.94 20.14 -0.17
N THR A 349 -4.95 19.00 0.53
CA THR A 349 -6.16 18.36 1.06
C THR A 349 -6.97 19.32 1.94
N ARG A 350 -6.30 20.07 2.82
CA ARG A 350 -6.93 21.04 3.73
C ARG A 350 -7.51 22.23 2.99
N TYR A 351 -6.75 22.82 2.07
CA TYR A 351 -7.26 23.93 1.25
C TYR A 351 -8.44 23.49 0.38
N HIS A 352 -8.33 22.30 -0.24
CA HIS A 352 -9.40 21.70 -1.05
C HIS A 352 -10.71 21.56 -0.27
N LYS A 353 -10.64 21.15 1.00
CA LYS A 353 -11.82 20.97 1.85
C LYS A 353 -12.41 22.30 2.34
N GLN A 354 -11.56 23.19 2.83
CA GLN A 354 -11.98 24.35 3.63
C GLN A 354 -12.25 25.59 2.79
N HIS A 355 -11.46 25.80 1.73
CA HIS A 355 -11.41 27.07 1.04
C HIS A 355 -11.82 26.97 -0.42
N LEU A 356 -11.42 25.90 -1.12
CA LEU A 356 -11.70 25.74 -2.55
C LEU A 356 -13.18 25.88 -2.91
N PRO A 357 -14.16 25.30 -2.18
CA PRO A 357 -15.58 25.38 -2.54
C PRO A 357 -16.19 26.78 -2.43
N THR A 358 -15.53 27.70 -1.70
CA THR A 358 -16.02 29.06 -1.45
C THR A 358 -15.08 30.13 -2.00
N ASP A 359 -14.02 29.74 -2.70
CA ASP A 359 -13.04 30.65 -3.27
C ASP A 359 -13.66 31.50 -4.40
N LYS A 360 -13.23 32.75 -4.49
CA LYS A 360 -13.66 33.75 -5.49
C LYS A 360 -12.46 34.49 -6.10
N ALA A 361 -11.28 33.91 -5.98
CA ALA A 361 -10.07 34.45 -6.58
C ALA A 361 -10.06 34.26 -8.10
N PRO A 362 -9.33 35.12 -8.85
CA PRO A 362 -9.24 35.02 -10.30
C PRO A 362 -8.85 33.64 -10.85
N TYR A 363 -7.94 32.90 -10.20
CA TYR A 363 -7.60 31.54 -10.63
C TYR A 363 -8.84 30.62 -10.60
N HIS A 364 -9.63 30.69 -9.54
CA HIS A 364 -10.81 29.83 -9.35
C HIS A 364 -11.85 30.05 -10.46
N ASP A 365 -12.13 31.32 -10.77
CA ASP A 365 -13.07 31.70 -11.83
C ASP A 365 -12.55 31.31 -13.22
N ASN A 366 -11.26 31.54 -13.49
CA ASN A 366 -10.63 31.20 -14.76
C ASN A 366 -10.65 29.69 -15.04
N LEU A 367 -10.53 28.86 -14.00
CA LEU A 367 -10.63 27.41 -14.08
C LEU A 367 -12.09 26.91 -14.03
N ASN A 368 -13.08 27.80 -13.89
CA ASN A 368 -14.50 27.47 -13.76
C ASN A 368 -14.79 26.41 -12.66
N LEU A 369 -14.10 26.52 -11.52
CA LEU A 369 -14.10 25.48 -10.49
C LEU A 369 -15.46 25.28 -9.82
N ASP A 370 -16.28 26.33 -9.69
CA ASP A 370 -17.67 26.23 -9.19
C ASP A 370 -18.49 25.22 -10.01
N TYR A 371 -18.35 25.25 -11.34
CA TYR A 371 -19.02 24.32 -12.24
C TYR A 371 -18.33 22.95 -12.22
N ALA A 372 -17.00 22.94 -12.34
CA ALA A 372 -16.22 21.71 -12.48
C ALA A 372 -16.41 20.78 -11.27
N MET A 373 -16.29 21.30 -10.04
CA MET A 373 -16.46 20.51 -8.81
C MET A 373 -17.87 19.91 -8.65
N ARG A 374 -18.89 20.58 -9.19
CA ARG A 374 -20.29 20.10 -9.10
C ARG A 374 -20.63 19.09 -10.20
N ASN A 375 -20.09 19.28 -11.39
CA ASN A 375 -20.58 18.62 -12.60
C ASN A 375 -19.58 17.62 -13.20
N GLU A 376 -18.28 17.86 -13.07
CA GLU A 376 -17.26 17.02 -13.69
C GLU A 376 -16.93 15.80 -12.83
N PRO A 377 -17.04 14.57 -13.36
CA PRO A 377 -16.78 13.35 -12.61
C PRO A 377 -15.38 13.29 -11.98
N ILE A 378 -14.36 13.80 -12.69
CA ILE A 378 -12.98 13.71 -12.20
C ILE A 378 -12.72 14.56 -10.96
N PHE A 379 -13.39 15.70 -10.81
CA PHE A 379 -13.28 16.52 -9.59
C PHE A 379 -13.99 15.85 -8.41
N LYS A 380 -15.08 15.10 -8.66
CA LYS A 380 -15.72 14.26 -7.64
C LYS A 380 -14.82 13.10 -7.23
N GLU A 381 -14.11 12.50 -8.18
CA GLU A 381 -13.16 11.42 -7.91
C GLU A 381 -11.96 11.92 -7.09
N LEU A 382 -11.43 13.10 -7.41
CA LEU A 382 -10.43 13.77 -6.59
C LEU A 382 -10.93 14.02 -5.17
N ASN A 383 -12.15 14.57 -5.02
CA ASN A 383 -12.76 14.76 -3.70
C ASN A 383 -12.93 13.43 -2.94
N ASN A 384 -13.29 12.35 -3.64
CA ASN A 384 -13.41 11.01 -3.08
C ASN A 384 -12.05 10.50 -2.58
N PHE A 385 -10.98 10.62 -3.38
CA PHE A 385 -9.63 10.25 -2.97
C PHE A 385 -9.14 11.04 -1.75
N LEU A 386 -9.45 12.34 -1.67
CA LEU A 386 -9.00 13.19 -0.58
C LEU A 386 -9.81 12.99 0.72
N HIS A 387 -11.14 12.81 0.61
CA HIS A 387 -12.05 12.98 1.76
C HIS A 387 -13.00 11.81 2.01
N SER A 388 -12.92 10.71 1.26
CA SER A 388 -13.76 9.53 1.51
C SER A 388 -13.54 9.01 2.94
N PRO A 389 -14.62 8.74 3.71
CA PRO A 389 -14.51 8.10 5.02
C PRO A 389 -14.09 6.63 4.91
N GLU A 390 -14.09 6.07 3.69
CA GLU A 390 -13.71 4.69 3.45
C GLU A 390 -12.21 4.53 3.30
N PHE A 391 -11.54 5.43 2.58
CA PHE A 391 -10.12 5.27 2.27
C PHE A 391 -9.37 6.58 2.05
N GLY A 392 -10.03 7.74 2.14
CA GLY A 392 -9.44 9.00 1.72
C GLY A 392 -8.27 9.44 2.60
N VAL A 393 -7.52 10.44 2.14
CA VAL A 393 -6.34 10.99 2.84
C VAL A 393 -6.69 11.40 4.27
N ASP A 394 -7.81 12.11 4.47
CA ASP A 394 -8.30 12.50 5.79
C ASP A 394 -8.50 11.29 6.72
N GLU A 395 -9.11 10.23 6.18
CA GLU A 395 -9.39 9.00 6.93
C GLU A 395 -8.11 8.26 7.27
N TRP A 396 -7.19 8.11 6.31
CA TRP A 396 -5.94 7.41 6.50
C TRP A 396 -5.06 8.07 7.58
N LEU A 397 -4.92 9.41 7.54
CA LEU A 397 -4.22 10.17 8.58
C LEU A 397 -4.91 10.05 9.94
N ARG A 398 -6.26 10.10 9.97
CA ARG A 398 -7.02 9.88 11.19
C ARG A 398 -6.77 8.49 11.77
N GLU A 399 -6.84 7.44 10.97
CA GLU A 399 -6.59 6.07 11.40
C GLU A 399 -5.17 5.91 11.98
N LEU A 400 -4.14 6.42 11.30
CA LEU A 400 -2.75 6.41 11.78
C LEU A 400 -2.60 7.05 13.16
N SER A 401 -3.30 8.16 13.40
CA SER A 401 -3.27 8.89 14.67
C SER A 401 -4.03 8.22 15.83
N GLN A 402 -4.88 7.24 15.55
CA GLN A 402 -5.80 6.61 16.51
C GLN A 402 -5.35 5.23 16.98
N ASN A 403 -4.16 4.77 16.59
CA ASN A 403 -3.53 3.59 17.17
C ASN A 403 -2.86 3.94 18.50
N ARG A 404 -2.58 2.94 19.33
CA ARG A 404 -1.76 3.13 20.53
C ARG A 404 -0.32 3.50 20.18
N ARG A 405 0.26 2.85 19.16
CA ARG A 405 1.46 3.34 18.46
C ARG A 405 1.03 4.35 17.39
N ALA A 406 0.69 5.56 17.82
CA ALA A 406 0.13 6.57 16.94
C ALA A 406 1.21 7.21 16.07
N PHE A 407 0.95 7.34 14.78
CA PHE A 407 1.72 8.25 13.93
C PHE A 407 0.92 9.54 13.73
N ARG A 408 1.38 10.62 14.35
CA ARG A 408 0.78 11.96 14.37
C ARG A 408 1.78 13.00 13.86
N PRO A 409 2.21 12.93 12.59
CA PRO A 409 3.03 13.98 11.98
C PRO A 409 2.31 15.32 11.91
N PHE A 410 0.98 15.30 11.97
CA PHE A 410 0.13 16.47 11.78
C PHE A 410 -0.91 16.63 12.90
N ASP A 411 -1.20 17.88 13.26
CA ASP A 411 -2.39 18.23 14.03
C ASP A 411 -3.58 18.32 13.06
N LEU A 412 -4.45 17.30 13.12
CA LEU A 412 -5.62 17.21 12.25
C LEU A 412 -6.82 18.03 12.74
N THR A 413 -6.73 18.61 13.94
CA THR A 413 -7.81 19.35 14.61
C THR A 413 -7.78 20.85 14.33
N THR A 414 -6.64 21.36 13.87
CA THR A 414 -6.46 22.78 13.55
C THR A 414 -6.76 23.10 12.08
N ASP A 415 -7.27 24.30 11.86
CA ASP A 415 -7.41 24.91 10.54
C ASP A 415 -6.26 25.91 10.25
N ASP A 416 -5.36 26.17 11.22
CA ASP A 416 -4.20 27.03 11.00
C ASP A 416 -3.07 26.24 10.31
N PHE A 417 -2.84 26.53 9.02
CA PHE A 417 -1.73 25.97 8.23
C PHE A 417 -0.35 26.11 8.90
N ASN A 418 -0.15 27.11 9.76
CA ASN A 418 1.10 27.30 10.50
C ASN A 418 1.28 26.29 11.63
N ALA A 419 0.20 25.72 12.16
CA ALA A 419 0.22 24.82 13.32
C ALA A 419 -0.01 23.35 12.93
N MET A 420 -0.21 23.05 11.64
CA MET A 420 -0.56 21.70 11.18
C MET A 420 0.57 20.68 11.35
N ILE A 421 1.84 21.07 11.37
CA ILE A 421 2.96 20.14 11.51
C ILE A 421 3.29 19.97 13.00
N ALA A 422 3.17 18.74 13.50
CA ALA A 422 3.39 18.45 14.92
C ALA A 422 4.82 18.79 15.34
N GLY A 423 4.96 19.56 16.42
CA GLY A 423 6.26 19.95 16.98
C GLY A 423 7.06 20.98 16.17
N LYS A 424 6.55 21.44 15.01
CA LYS A 424 7.22 22.43 14.15
C LYS A 424 6.23 23.46 13.59
N PRO A 425 5.70 24.37 14.44
CA PRO A 425 4.88 25.46 13.93
C PRO A 425 5.71 26.42 13.07
N VAL A 426 5.12 26.91 11.98
CA VAL A 426 5.74 27.95 11.14
C VAL A 426 5.87 29.24 11.95
N GLU A 427 7.11 29.70 12.16
CA GLU A 427 7.39 30.91 12.93
C GLU A 427 6.87 32.18 12.23
N LYS A 428 5.95 32.89 12.90
CA LYS A 428 5.49 34.22 12.50
C LYS A 428 6.43 35.26 13.13
N LYS A 429 7.42 35.78 12.39
CA LYS A 429 8.28 36.85 12.90
C LYS A 429 7.52 38.19 12.87
N TRP A 430 7.12 38.68 14.04
CA TRP A 430 6.27 39.87 14.20
C TRP A 430 6.86 41.17 13.60
N ASN A 431 8.19 41.24 13.44
CA ASN A 431 8.89 42.40 12.88
C ASN A 431 9.27 42.26 11.39
N ASP A 432 8.87 41.17 10.73
CA ASP A 432 9.20 40.93 9.33
C ASP A 432 7.95 41.06 8.46
N PHE A 433 7.81 42.19 7.76
CA PHE A 433 6.67 42.50 6.89
C PHE A 433 6.48 41.45 5.78
N PHE A 434 7.53 40.67 5.47
CA PHE A 434 7.55 39.61 4.46
C PHE A 434 7.29 38.19 5.02
N ASN A 435 7.21 38.02 6.34
CA ASN A 435 7.07 36.70 6.97
C ASN A 435 5.78 36.51 7.78
N LYS A 436 4.63 36.73 7.12
CA LYS A 436 3.27 36.60 7.69
C LYS A 436 2.77 35.15 7.89
N GLY A 437 3.65 34.15 7.77
CA GLY A 437 3.29 32.73 7.85
C GLY A 437 2.42 32.25 6.67
N LEU A 438 1.86 31.04 6.81
CA LEU A 438 0.94 30.39 5.88
C LEU A 438 -0.51 30.74 6.26
N SER A 439 -1.17 31.57 5.47
CA SER A 439 -2.59 31.92 5.63
C SER A 439 -3.36 31.59 4.35
N GLN A 440 -4.69 31.57 4.40
CA GLN A 440 -5.52 31.46 3.19
C GLN A 440 -5.10 32.49 2.13
N ASN A 441 -4.87 33.76 2.53
CA ASN A 441 -4.42 34.81 1.63
C ASN A 441 -3.04 34.54 1.03
N TYR A 442 -2.14 33.88 1.76
CA TYR A 442 -0.85 33.44 1.20
C TYR A 442 -1.10 32.47 0.04
N PHE A 443 -1.87 31.39 0.27
CA PHE A 443 -2.17 30.41 -0.76
C PHE A 443 -2.89 31.04 -1.95
N LEU A 444 -3.90 31.87 -1.71
CA LEU A 444 -4.65 32.57 -2.76
C LEU A 444 -3.75 33.43 -3.66
N ASN A 445 -2.84 34.22 -3.06
CA ASN A 445 -1.89 35.03 -3.82
C ASN A 445 -0.97 34.16 -4.67
N GLN A 446 -0.41 33.09 -4.08
CA GLN A 446 0.46 32.17 -4.80
C GLN A 446 -0.27 31.41 -5.91
N LEU A 447 -1.53 31.01 -5.71
CA LEU A 447 -2.37 30.35 -6.72
C LEU A 447 -2.64 31.29 -7.91
N ASN A 448 -2.99 32.55 -7.65
CA ASN A 448 -3.19 33.54 -8.70
C ASN A 448 -1.89 33.82 -9.49
N ASP A 449 -0.76 33.90 -8.81
CA ASP A 449 0.53 34.14 -9.48
C ASP A 449 0.98 32.92 -10.28
N ALA A 450 0.82 31.71 -9.74
CA ALA A 450 1.12 30.49 -10.46
C ALA A 450 0.21 30.32 -11.69
N ALA A 451 -1.08 30.69 -11.60
CA ALA A 451 -2.04 30.57 -12.71
C ALA A 451 -1.69 31.42 -13.93
N LYS A 452 -0.94 32.52 -13.76
CA LYS A 452 -0.44 33.37 -14.85
C LYS A 452 0.68 32.70 -15.66
N SER A 453 1.46 31.84 -15.01
CA SER A 453 2.66 31.23 -15.60
C SER A 453 2.46 29.79 -16.07
N ILE A 454 1.56 29.02 -15.44
CA ILE A 454 1.26 27.64 -15.83
C ILE A 454 0.30 27.65 -17.02
N GLN A 455 0.84 27.29 -18.19
CA GLN A 455 0.11 27.11 -19.43
C GLN A 455 -0.34 25.65 -19.56
N GLU A 456 -1.47 25.32 -18.93
CA GLU A 456 -2.10 24.01 -19.03
C GLU A 456 -3.57 24.23 -19.44
N PRO A 457 -3.99 23.81 -20.64
CA PRO A 457 -5.35 24.03 -21.14
C PRO A 457 -6.40 23.21 -20.39
N ASP A 458 -6.01 22.11 -19.76
CA ASP A 458 -6.93 21.26 -19.02
C ASP A 458 -7.12 21.75 -17.59
N ASN A 459 -8.36 22.12 -17.23
CA ASN A 459 -8.64 22.69 -15.90
C ASN A 459 -8.28 21.74 -14.75
N PHE A 460 -8.49 20.43 -14.92
CA PHE A 460 -8.14 19.46 -13.88
C PHE A 460 -6.62 19.37 -13.71
N LYS A 461 -5.88 19.19 -14.81
CA LYS A 461 -4.41 19.16 -14.76
C LYS A 461 -3.83 20.47 -14.21
N LYS A 462 -4.40 21.61 -14.63
CA LYS A 462 -3.97 22.93 -14.18
C LYS A 462 -4.19 23.10 -12.69
N LEU A 463 -5.32 22.64 -12.13
CA LEU A 463 -5.56 22.69 -10.69
C LEU A 463 -4.48 21.95 -9.90
N LEU A 464 -4.16 20.71 -10.29
CA LEU A 464 -3.15 19.91 -9.60
C LEU A 464 -1.77 20.54 -9.73
N ALA A 465 -1.38 21.00 -10.93
CA ALA A 465 -0.11 21.69 -11.13
C ALA A 465 0.02 22.99 -10.31
N LEU A 466 -1.09 23.72 -10.11
CA LEU A 466 -1.11 24.89 -9.24
C LEU A 466 -0.84 24.50 -7.79
N PHE A 467 -1.52 23.48 -7.27
CA PHE A 467 -1.32 23.04 -5.89
C PHE A 467 0.04 22.40 -5.66
N ASP A 468 0.57 21.62 -6.61
CA ASP A 468 1.95 21.11 -6.57
C ASP A 468 2.93 22.28 -6.37
N ARG A 469 2.88 23.29 -7.25
CA ARG A 469 3.78 24.46 -7.19
C ARG A 469 3.60 25.29 -5.92
N VAL A 470 2.36 25.57 -5.52
CA VAL A 470 2.08 26.46 -4.39
C VAL A 470 2.42 25.80 -3.06
N THR A 471 2.12 24.51 -2.90
CA THR A 471 2.46 23.77 -1.67
C THR A 471 3.96 23.51 -1.57
N ASP A 472 4.65 23.31 -2.70
CA ASP A 472 6.11 23.25 -2.74
C ASP A 472 6.75 24.56 -2.29
N LYS A 473 6.33 25.68 -2.87
CA LYS A 473 6.78 27.00 -2.45
C LYS A 473 6.47 27.29 -0.98
N ALA A 474 5.29 26.89 -0.49
CA ALA A 474 4.92 27.01 0.92
C ALA A 474 5.89 26.25 1.83
N PHE A 475 6.25 25.03 1.46
CA PHE A 475 7.17 24.20 2.23
C PHE A 475 8.58 24.82 2.27
N GLU A 476 9.14 25.14 1.10
CA GLU A 476 10.51 25.67 0.97
C GLU A 476 10.69 27.03 1.66
N GLU A 477 9.72 27.94 1.51
CA GLU A 477 9.84 29.29 2.07
C GLU A 477 9.54 29.35 3.57
N LYS A 478 8.54 28.58 4.04
CA LYS A 478 7.93 28.78 5.37
C LYS A 478 8.21 27.65 6.35
N VAL A 479 8.34 26.41 5.89
CA VAL A 479 8.58 25.25 6.76
C VAL A 479 10.08 24.97 6.91
N LYS A 480 10.82 25.05 5.80
CA LYS A 480 12.29 24.88 5.68
C LYS A 480 12.84 23.48 5.98
N VAL A 481 12.54 22.89 7.14
CA VAL A 481 12.96 21.51 7.50
C VAL A 481 11.96 20.90 8.46
N VAL A 482 11.46 19.70 8.14
CA VAL A 482 10.54 18.91 8.99
C VAL A 482 11.26 17.78 9.70
#